data_AF-C4PIH4-F1
#
_entry.id   AF-C4PIH4-F1
#
_cell.length_a   1.000
_cell.length_b   1.000
_cell.length_c   1.000
_cell.angle_alpha   90.00
_cell.angle_beta   90.00
_cell.angle_gamma   90.00
#
_symmetry.space_group_name_H-M   'P 1'
#
loop_
_entity.id
_entity.type
_entity.pdbx_description
1 polymer ?
#
loop_
_entity_poly.entity_id
_entity_poly.type
_entity_poly.pdbx_seq_one_letter_code
_entity_poly.pdbx_strand_id
1 'polypeptide(L)'
;GKMMNSHFLDSSLVNMEGKEVDESRREMIRILKDLKQKHPEKDLDQLVEMANYYALSHQQKSRAFYRIQATRMMTGAGNILKKHA
;
A
#
# COMPACT_ATOMS: atom_id res chain seq x y z
N GLY A 1 31.32 -24.81 7.44
CA GLY A 1 30.75 -24.29 8.70
C GLY A 1 29.83 -23.13 8.39
N LYS A 2 28.72 -23.02 9.15
CA LYS A 2 27.66 -21.98 9.11
C LYS A 2 26.56 -22.15 8.05
N MET A 3 25.64 -23.10 8.29
CA MET A 3 24.28 -23.14 7.72
C MET A 3 23.26 -23.28 8.86
N MET A 4 23.34 -22.38 9.83
CA MET A 4 22.37 -22.24 10.91
C MET A 4 22.15 -20.74 11.05
N ASN A 5 21.05 -20.24 10.47
CA ASN A 5 20.43 -18.93 10.77
C ASN A 5 19.18 -18.61 9.91
N SER A 6 18.72 -19.48 8.99
CA SER A 6 17.53 -19.19 8.16
C SER A 6 16.22 -19.12 8.98
N HIS A 7 16.05 -19.97 9.98
CA HIS A 7 14.81 -20.03 10.77
C HIS A 7 14.61 -18.82 11.71
N PHE A 8 15.70 -18.19 12.16
CA PHE A 8 15.62 -17.02 13.05
C PHE A 8 15.28 -15.72 12.30
N LEU A 9 15.77 -15.59 11.07
CA LEU A 9 15.46 -14.46 10.18
C LEU A 9 14.00 -14.50 9.72
N ASP A 10 13.49 -15.68 9.39
CA ASP A 10 12.12 -15.86 8.91
C ASP A 10 11.08 -15.46 9.96
N SER A 11 11.25 -15.91 11.22
CA SER A 11 10.36 -15.53 12.32
C SER A 11 10.43 -14.04 12.67
N SER A 12 11.61 -13.42 12.55
CA SER A 12 11.80 -11.98 12.70
C SER A 12 11.10 -11.19 11.59
N LEU A 13 11.15 -11.69 10.36
CA LEU A 13 10.58 -11.03 9.19
C LEU A 13 9.05 -11.07 9.23
N VAL A 14 8.47 -12.21 9.59
CA VAL A 14 7.01 -12.35 9.79
C VAL A 14 6.50 -11.46 10.92
N ASN A 15 7.26 -11.31 12.01
CA ASN A 15 6.91 -10.39 13.10
C ASN A 15 7.06 -8.91 12.73
N MET A 16 8.01 -8.56 11.86
CA MET A 16 8.11 -7.20 11.30
C MET A 16 6.95 -6.91 10.35
N GLU A 17 6.64 -7.82 9.44
CA GLU A 17 5.51 -7.69 8.52
C GLU A 17 4.18 -7.54 9.28
N GLY A 18 3.96 -8.32 10.34
CA GLY A 18 2.77 -8.19 11.18
C GLY A 18 2.63 -6.79 11.81
N LYS A 19 3.73 -6.19 12.28
CA LYS A 19 3.74 -4.84 12.87
C LYS A 19 3.53 -3.75 11.80
N GLU A 20 4.19 -3.87 10.66
CA GLU A 20 4.05 -2.93 9.54
C GLU A 20 2.63 -2.95 8.94
N VAL A 21 2.00 -4.13 8.88
CA VAL A 21 0.61 -4.30 8.44
C VAL A 21 -0.36 -3.63 9.42
N ASP A 22 -0.15 -3.80 10.72
CA ASP A 22 -0.98 -3.16 11.74
C ASP A 22 -0.82 -1.63 11.74
N GLU A 23 0.38 -1.12 11.53
CA GLU A 23 0.64 0.32 11.38
C GLU A 23 -0.05 0.88 10.12
N SER A 24 0.08 0.19 8.99
CA SER A 24 -0.58 0.55 7.74
C SER A 24 -2.10 0.57 7.87
N ARG A 25 -2.68 -0.39 8.61
CA ARG A 25 -4.12 -0.41 8.90
C ARG A 25 -4.53 0.79 9.76
N ARG A 26 -3.76 1.11 10.80
CA ARG A 26 -4.01 2.28 11.66
C ARG A 26 -3.94 3.58 10.85
N GLU A 27 -2.97 3.70 9.95
CA GLU A 27 -2.83 4.84 9.06
C GLU A 27 -4.00 4.97 8.09
N MET A 28 -4.43 3.87 7.47
CA MET A 28 -5.62 3.84 6.61
C MET A 28 -6.87 4.36 7.33
N ILE A 29 -7.09 3.93 8.58
CA ILE A 29 -8.23 4.40 9.39
C ILE A 29 -8.14 5.91 9.63
N ARG A 30 -6.94 6.45 9.89
CA ARG A 30 -6.75 7.90 10.07
C ARG A 30 -7.05 8.66 8.78
N ILE A 31 -6.51 8.21 7.66
CA ILE A 31 -6.74 8.81 6.33
C ILE A 31 -8.23 8.82 6.00
N LEU A 32 -8.94 7.70 6.21
CA LEU A 32 -10.38 7.61 5.95
C LEU A 32 -11.20 8.56 6.83
N LYS A 33 -10.86 8.71 8.11
CA LYS A 33 -11.53 9.67 9.01
C LYS A 33 -11.32 11.11 8.55
N ASP A 34 -10.08 11.46 8.20
CA ASP A 34 -9.74 12.81 7.71
C ASP A 34 -10.43 13.12 6.38
N LEU A 35 -10.49 12.14 5.47
CA LEU A 35 -11.17 12.29 4.18
C LEU A 35 -12.67 12.46 4.36
N LYS A 36 -13.31 11.70 5.25
CA LYS A 36 -14.74 11.85 5.56
C LYS A 36 -15.07 13.22 6.16
N GLN A 37 -14.17 13.77 6.98
CA GLN A 37 -14.34 15.10 7.56
C GLN A 37 -14.18 16.21 6.52
N LYS A 38 -13.21 16.09 5.61
CA LYS A 38 -12.92 17.08 4.56
C LYS A 38 -13.90 17.03 3.39
N HIS A 39 -14.42 15.84 3.10
CA HIS A 39 -15.32 15.56 1.98
C HIS A 39 -16.60 14.85 2.46
N PRO A 40 -17.44 15.50 3.28
CA PRO A 40 -18.69 14.90 3.75
C PRO A 40 -19.69 14.60 2.62
N GLU A 41 -19.52 15.23 1.45
CA GLU A 41 -20.32 15.05 0.25
C GLU A 41 -20.00 13.77 -0.54
N LYS A 42 -18.82 13.17 -0.32
CA LYS A 42 -18.36 12.01 -1.08
C LYS A 42 -18.89 10.72 -0.48
N ASP A 43 -19.19 9.79 -1.38
CA ASP A 43 -19.62 8.46 -1.00
C ASP A 43 -18.45 7.64 -0.41
N LEU A 44 -18.77 6.63 0.39
CA LEU A 44 -17.79 5.77 1.05
C LEU A 44 -16.83 5.14 0.04
N ASP A 45 -17.34 4.68 -1.11
CA ASP A 45 -16.53 4.07 -2.16
C ASP A 45 -15.48 5.05 -2.73
N GLN A 46 -15.86 6.32 -2.90
CA GLN A 46 -14.94 7.37 -3.35
C GLN A 46 -13.89 7.69 -2.29
N LEU A 47 -14.28 7.75 -1.01
CA LEU A 47 -13.35 7.98 0.10
C LEU A 47 -12.35 6.82 0.23
N VAL A 48 -12.81 5.58 0.02
CA VAL A 48 -11.95 4.38 0.02
C VAL A 48 -10.97 4.42 -1.15
N GLU A 49 -11.40 4.81 -2.34
CA GLU A 49 -10.49 4.95 -3.49
C GLU A 49 -9.42 6.02 -3.25
N MET A 50 -9.81 7.17 -2.69
CA MET A 50 -8.87 8.22 -2.29
C MET A 50 -7.88 7.71 -1.23
N ALA A 51 -8.36 7.05 -0.18
CA ALA A 51 -7.50 6.52 0.88
C ALA A 51 -6.51 5.46 0.36
N ASN A 52 -6.96 4.59 -0.53
CA ASN A 52 -6.11 3.61 -1.20
C ASN A 52 -5.02 4.29 -2.05
N TYR A 53 -5.37 5.38 -2.74
CA TYR A 53 -4.38 6.17 -3.47
C TYR A 53 -3.33 6.78 -2.55
N TYR A 54 -3.75 7.40 -1.44
CA TYR A 54 -2.84 7.97 -0.45
C TYR A 54 -1.94 6.92 0.20
N ALA A 55 -2.50 5.78 0.62
CA ALA A 55 -1.72 4.69 1.20
C ALA A 55 -0.70 4.15 0.20
N LEU A 56 -1.15 3.89 -1.04
CA LEU A 56 -0.28 3.40 -2.09
C LEU A 56 0.80 4.41 -2.46
N SER A 57 0.55 5.73 -2.38
CA SER A 57 1.56 6.75 -2.67
C SER A 57 2.63 6.85 -1.58
N HIS A 58 2.25 6.74 -0.30
CA HIS A 58 3.14 6.93 0.85
C HIS A 58 3.96 5.69 1.23
N GLN A 59 3.45 4.48 0.97
CA GLN A 59 4.20 3.25 1.24
C GLN A 59 5.40 3.06 0.30
N GLN A 60 6.44 2.35 0.78
CA GLN A 60 7.57 1.96 -0.07
C GLN A 60 7.07 1.02 -1.19
N LYS A 61 7.49 1.30 -2.42
CA LYS A 61 7.06 0.53 -3.59
C LYS A 61 7.83 -0.78 -3.65
N SER A 62 7.12 -1.90 -3.65
CA SER A 62 7.73 -3.23 -3.76
C SER A 62 8.20 -3.53 -5.19
N ARG A 63 9.03 -4.56 -5.36
CA ARG A 63 9.44 -5.04 -6.70
C ARG A 63 8.23 -5.42 -7.57
N ALA A 64 7.18 -5.98 -6.98
CA ALA A 64 5.96 -6.35 -7.69
C ALA A 64 5.26 -5.11 -8.29
N PHE A 65 5.24 -3.99 -7.56
CA PHE A 65 4.67 -2.73 -8.05
C PHE A 65 5.31 -2.30 -9.38
N TYR A 66 6.64 -2.25 -9.45
CA TYR A 66 7.35 -1.83 -10.65
C TYR A 66 7.20 -2.81 -11.82
N ARG A 67 7.14 -4.12 -11.54
CA ARG A 67 6.86 -5.11 -12.58
C ARG A 67 5.47 -4.90 -13.20
N ILE A 68 4.45 -4.72 -12.37
CA ILE A 68 3.09 -4.44 -12.83
C ILE A 68 3.06 -3.11 -13.59
N GLN A 69 3.77 -2.09 -13.10
CA GLN A 69 3.82 -0.78 -13.76
C GLN A 69 4.43 -0.88 -15.16
N ALA A 70 5.54 -1.59 -15.32
CA ALA A 70 6.17 -1.80 -16.62
C ALA A 70 5.21 -2.48 -17.61
N THR A 71 4.54 -3.57 -17.20
CA THR A 71 3.56 -4.25 -18.06
C THR A 71 2.40 -3.33 -18.44
N ARG A 72 1.85 -2.55 -17.50
CA ARG A 72 0.77 -1.60 -17.81
C ARG A 72 1.21 -0.50 -18.79
N MET A 73 2.46 -0.05 -18.72
CA MET A 73 3.02 0.87 -19.72
C MET A 73 3.12 0.21 -21.09
N MET A 74 3.62 -1.03 -21.16
CA MET A 74 3.78 -1.76 -22.41
C MET A 74 2.45 -2.07 -23.09
N THR A 75 1.40 -2.38 -22.32
CA THR A 75 0.07 -2.74 -22.86
C THR A 75 -0.88 -1.55 -22.98
N GLY A 76 -0.42 -0.32 -22.74
CA GLY A 76 -1.25 0.88 -22.86
C GLY A 76 -2.26 1.11 -21.73
N ALA A 77 -2.16 0.38 -20.62
CA ALA A 77 -3.06 0.50 -19.46
C ALA A 77 -2.72 1.68 -18.51
N GLY A 78 -1.69 2.46 -18.82
CA GLY A 78 -1.35 3.69 -18.08
C GLY A 78 -0.69 3.45 -16.71
N ASN A 79 -0.40 4.55 -16.00
CA ASN A 79 0.34 4.52 -14.73
C ASN A 79 -0.55 4.02 -13.59
N ILE A 80 0.03 3.24 -12.67
CA ILE A 80 -0.72 2.73 -11.49
C ILE A 80 -1.22 3.89 -10.62
N LEU A 81 -0.49 5.01 -10.62
CA LEU A 81 -0.82 6.20 -9.81
C LEU A 81 -1.58 7.31 -10.58
N LYS A 82 -1.84 7.20 -11.89
CA LYS A 82 -2.54 8.26 -12.65
C LYS A 82 -3.97 7.87 -13.04
N LYS A 83 -4.82 7.50 -12.07
CA LYS A 83 -6.23 7.20 -12.38
C LYS A 83 -7.18 8.40 -12.19
N HIS A 84 -6.75 9.47 -11.52
CA HIS A 84 -7.62 10.60 -11.12
C HIS A 84 -7.01 11.99 -11.35
N ALA A 85 -6.32 12.18 -12.48
CA ALA A 85 -5.91 13.51 -12.96
C ALA A 85 -6.79 13.93 -14.13
#